data_AF-A0AAD9ICW1-F1
#
_entry.id   AF-A0AAD9ICW1-F1
#
_cell.length_a   1.000
_cell.length_b   1.000
_cell.length_c   1.000
_cell.angle_alpha   90.00
_cell.angle_beta   90.00
_cell.angle_gamma   90.00
#
_symmetry.space_group_name_H-M   'P 1'
#
loop_
_entity.id
_entity.type
_entity.pdbx_description
1 polymer ?
#
loop_
_entity_poly.entity_id
_entity_poly.type
_entity_poly.pdbx_seq_one_letter_code
_entity_poly.pdbx_strand_id
1 'polypeptide(L)'
;MLACLAILAGVPAALGLGTALPARDPPSHGLHRLRSSAVVAAAAATSRHGHGQERDLGRRDTDPTVNFQVAMPVTIPAEATICATQTLMSHSFANAYGKPFVGRYTPPSCDFNSVVINFTSTSVGRQFDRLASMYLTDTEVWRTSTAEPSQKGIVWNYVKDMTQYTALWRQPQTVVFEMDNVVSDVYTGVYDTNLTATFFTVADPPAVADAVLPISKRLGSGGQQSIWKIPDDGNATTSYRFPPNATRATVSISSNGQIDEEFWYTNVFTPQTATFNKTVGTFLGGGPFREIQLLIDGLLAGVVWPFPVMFTGGIVPALWRPVAGIQAFDLADSEIDITPFLPMLTDGTVHEFSLRVLQLADNAGAQNGDAQLTTVESYWPTSAKIFLFYGKTTTAAGHAPPTIAGVDPTIQVTSHIAVDAKGANMSLTYTTAAQRDLQISSPAGSFRQTLEYSNAGQISAGGLVQTTMQTTTGTHESVNVLTPSYNQHLTYSYPLSLSTAVKKNSDGNGTVDANLTRGWTFTDSGRPDLSVYTLVAGPATLDTRSVGTAHISSVVGNKYNYGTTEQSFAETTAGGKYNRVVKMVNGTVVLDSLARR
;
A
#
# COMPACT_ATOMS: atom_id res chain seq x y z
N MET A 1 -5.65 20.51 -0.96
CA MET A 1 -6.05 20.98 0.38
C MET A 1 -7.42 20.45 0.75
N LEU A 2 -8.58 21.12 0.54
CA LEU A 2 -9.85 20.57 1.06
C LEU A 2 -10.27 19.19 0.52
N ALA A 3 -9.77 18.73 -0.64
CA ALA A 3 -10.10 17.38 -1.15
C ALA A 3 -9.67 16.25 -0.19
N CYS A 4 -8.45 16.28 0.35
CA CYS A 4 -7.98 15.28 1.33
C CYS A 4 -8.77 15.36 2.66
N LEU A 5 -9.28 16.55 3.01
CA LEU A 5 -10.13 16.76 4.20
C LEU A 5 -11.55 16.20 4.01
N ALA A 6 -11.97 15.89 2.78
CA ALA A 6 -13.33 15.39 2.51
C ALA A 6 -13.52 13.95 3.03
N ILE A 7 -12.49 13.11 2.84
CA ILE A 7 -12.50 11.67 3.17
C ILE A 7 -12.61 11.46 4.69
N LEU A 8 -11.79 12.17 5.48
CA LEU A 8 -11.81 12.15 6.96
C LEU A 8 -13.10 12.73 7.60
N ALA A 9 -14.01 13.30 6.82
CA ALA A 9 -15.21 13.97 7.34
C ALA A 9 -16.52 13.41 6.76
N GLY A 10 -16.48 12.36 5.93
CA GLY A 10 -17.68 11.84 5.26
C GLY A 10 -18.32 12.86 4.32
N VAL A 11 -17.53 13.70 3.64
CA VAL A 11 -18.05 14.70 2.70
C VAL A 11 -17.90 14.14 1.27
N PRO A 12 -18.95 13.53 0.67
CA PRO A 12 -18.95 13.34 -0.78
C PRO A 12 -18.86 14.71 -1.46
N ALA A 13 -18.13 14.79 -2.58
CA ALA A 13 -17.85 16.04 -3.29
C ALA A 13 -19.07 16.60 -4.08
N ALA A 14 -20.18 16.81 -3.40
CA ALA A 14 -21.46 17.21 -3.96
C ALA A 14 -21.62 18.75 -3.98
N LEU A 15 -21.21 19.37 -5.09
CA LEU A 15 -21.71 20.69 -5.48
C LEU A 15 -22.79 20.50 -6.55
N GLY A 16 -24.02 20.95 -6.26
CA GLY A 16 -25.21 20.62 -7.03
C GLY A 16 -25.31 21.32 -8.39
N LEU A 17 -25.84 20.60 -9.38
CA LEU A 17 -26.26 21.16 -10.66
C LEU A 17 -27.67 21.76 -10.55
N GLY A 18 -27.79 23.06 -10.81
CA GLY A 18 -29.07 23.75 -10.97
C GLY A 18 -29.82 23.31 -12.24
N THR A 19 -31.15 23.42 -12.22
CA THR A 19 -32.03 22.89 -13.26
C THR A 19 -32.05 23.71 -14.56
N ALA A 20 -31.96 23.01 -15.70
CA ALA A 20 -32.41 23.51 -17.00
C ALA A 20 -32.87 22.35 -17.90
N LEU A 21 -34.05 22.49 -18.51
CA LEU A 21 -34.73 21.55 -19.42
C LEU A 21 -35.67 22.36 -20.34
N PRO A 22 -36.19 21.82 -21.46
CA PRO A 22 -35.79 20.61 -22.21
C PRO A 22 -35.59 20.86 -23.74
N ALA A 23 -35.02 19.89 -24.47
CA ALA A 23 -35.05 19.87 -25.94
C ALA A 23 -35.09 18.44 -26.55
N ARG A 24 -36.30 17.85 -26.58
CA ARG A 24 -36.81 16.75 -27.46
C ARG A 24 -35.83 15.70 -28.06
N ASP A 25 -35.92 14.49 -27.50
CA ASP A 25 -35.76 13.17 -28.17
C ASP A 25 -36.99 12.85 -29.09
N PRO A 26 -37.12 11.69 -29.80
CA PRO A 26 -36.30 10.44 -29.86
C PRO A 26 -35.94 10.02 -31.34
N PRO A 27 -35.55 8.77 -31.72
CA PRO A 27 -35.32 7.53 -30.95
C PRO A 27 -34.06 6.66 -31.28
N SER A 28 -33.76 5.72 -30.36
CA SER A 28 -33.14 4.37 -30.53
C SER A 28 -31.83 4.22 -31.32
N HIS A 29 -30.70 3.79 -30.74
CA HIS A 29 -30.49 2.49 -30.06
C HIS A 29 -29.37 2.56 -28.98
N GLY A 30 -29.33 1.56 -28.09
CA GLY A 30 -28.49 1.58 -26.88
C GLY A 30 -27.03 1.14 -27.06
N LEU A 31 -26.13 1.82 -26.35
CA LEU A 31 -24.72 1.45 -26.11
C LEU A 31 -24.26 2.13 -24.81
N HIS A 32 -23.80 1.36 -23.82
CA HIS A 32 -23.21 1.94 -22.60
C HIS A 32 -21.88 2.63 -22.95
N ARG A 33 -21.76 3.92 -22.62
CA ARG A 33 -20.52 4.69 -22.78
C ARG A 33 -19.93 5.08 -21.43
N LEU A 34 -18.64 4.80 -21.28
CA LEU A 34 -17.76 5.42 -20.29
C LEU A 34 -17.92 6.95 -20.32
N ARG A 35 -17.99 7.58 -19.14
CA ARG A 35 -17.98 9.05 -19.01
C ARG A 35 -16.67 9.53 -18.39
N SER A 36 -15.68 9.75 -19.25
CA SER A 36 -14.59 10.69 -18.93
C SER A 36 -15.17 12.07 -18.62
N SER A 37 -14.60 12.75 -17.63
CA SER A 37 -15.02 14.10 -17.22
C SER A 37 -13.80 14.99 -17.01
N ALA A 38 -13.47 15.79 -18.03
CA ALA A 38 -12.50 16.88 -17.94
C ALA A 38 -13.27 18.21 -17.95
N VAL A 39 -13.01 19.08 -16.98
CA VAL A 39 -13.57 20.44 -16.90
C VAL A 39 -12.48 21.41 -16.48
N VAL A 40 -12.38 22.52 -17.21
CA VAL A 40 -11.46 23.64 -16.96
C VAL A 40 -12.29 24.89 -16.63
N ALA A 41 -11.88 25.65 -15.61
CA ALA A 41 -12.39 26.99 -15.36
C ALA A 41 -11.36 27.81 -14.57
N ALA A 42 -11.12 29.05 -15.00
CA ALA A 42 -10.07 29.92 -14.45
C ALA A 42 -10.65 31.11 -13.65
N ALA A 43 -9.88 31.60 -12.68
CA ALA A 43 -10.05 32.92 -12.07
C ALA A 43 -8.69 33.42 -11.54
N ALA A 44 -8.29 34.62 -11.92
CA ALA A 44 -7.00 35.21 -11.55
C ALA A 44 -7.18 36.44 -10.64
N ALA A 45 -6.27 36.61 -9.66
CA ALA A 45 -6.13 37.84 -8.89
C ALA A 45 -4.67 38.00 -8.41
N THR A 46 -4.09 39.19 -8.60
CA THR A 46 -2.69 39.50 -8.26
C THR A 46 -2.57 40.33 -6.99
N SER A 47 -1.58 40.04 -6.13
CA SER A 47 -1.03 41.04 -5.19
C SER A 47 0.49 40.84 -5.03
N ARG A 48 1.19 41.82 -4.42
CA ARG A 48 2.65 42.00 -4.51
C ARG A 48 3.40 41.64 -3.21
N HIS A 49 4.71 41.50 -3.34
CA HIS A 49 5.65 41.13 -2.27
C HIS A 49 5.71 42.12 -1.08
N GLY A 50 6.14 41.60 0.07
CA GLY A 50 6.89 42.33 1.09
C GLY A 50 8.10 41.49 1.51
N HIS A 51 9.29 42.11 1.67
CA HIS A 51 10.54 41.41 2.02
C HIS A 51 10.86 41.52 3.52
N GLY A 52 11.52 40.50 4.06
CA GLY A 52 12.23 40.53 5.34
C GLY A 52 13.28 39.42 5.40
N GLN A 53 14.56 39.79 5.58
CA GLN A 53 15.68 38.91 5.96
C GLN A 53 15.90 39.05 7.49
N GLU A 54 16.75 38.35 8.24
CA GLU A 54 17.85 37.36 8.04
C GLU A 54 18.02 36.64 9.43
N ARG A 55 18.64 35.47 9.71
CA ARG A 55 19.55 34.51 9.04
C ARG A 55 19.24 33.08 9.54
N ASP A 56 19.66 32.06 8.77
CA ASP A 56 20.44 30.92 9.30
C ASP A 56 21.40 30.42 8.21
N LEU A 57 22.45 29.67 8.57
CA LEU A 57 23.59 29.36 7.69
C LEU A 57 23.63 27.89 7.25
N GLY A 58 23.19 27.60 6.01
CA GLY A 58 23.55 26.34 5.35
C GLY A 58 22.67 25.92 4.17
N ARG A 59 21.39 26.30 4.15
CA ARG A 59 20.41 25.96 3.10
C ARG A 59 19.70 27.23 2.65
N ARG A 60 19.47 27.40 1.35
CA ARG A 60 18.66 28.52 0.85
C ARG A 60 17.19 28.19 1.03
N ASP A 61 16.38 29.19 1.34
CA ASP A 61 14.92 28.99 1.50
C ASP A 61 14.19 28.62 0.19
N THR A 62 14.94 28.58 -0.91
CA THR A 62 14.56 28.16 -2.27
C THR A 62 14.91 26.71 -2.61
N ASP A 63 15.69 26.01 -1.78
CA ASP A 63 16.16 24.65 -2.10
C ASP A 63 15.02 23.63 -1.88
N PRO A 64 14.85 22.64 -2.79
CA PRO A 64 13.74 21.69 -2.68
C PRO A 64 13.82 20.87 -1.39
N THR A 65 12.66 20.49 -0.86
CA THR A 65 12.57 19.62 0.31
C THR A 65 13.10 18.23 -0.07
N VAL A 66 14.17 17.78 0.58
CA VAL A 66 14.62 16.39 0.49
C VAL A 66 13.66 15.58 1.36
N ASN A 67 12.94 14.63 0.76
CA ASN A 67 12.05 13.70 1.46
C ASN A 67 12.63 12.28 1.43
N PHE A 68 12.42 11.51 2.50
CA PHE A 68 12.94 10.14 2.62
C PHE A 68 12.05 9.26 3.52
N GLN A 69 11.98 7.97 3.22
CA GLN A 69 11.45 6.96 4.15
C GLN A 69 12.55 6.55 5.14
N VAL A 70 12.21 6.31 6.42
CA VAL A 70 13.14 5.65 7.35
C VAL A 70 13.04 4.14 7.14
N ALA A 71 14.14 3.56 6.66
CA ALA A 71 14.34 2.12 6.46
C ALA A 71 15.83 1.78 6.70
N MET A 72 16.19 0.50 6.80
CA MET A 72 17.57 0.04 6.64
C MET A 72 18.04 0.30 5.19
N PRO A 73 19.20 0.92 4.96
CA PRO A 73 19.65 1.25 3.60
C PRO A 73 20.07 0.00 2.84
N VAL A 74 19.48 -0.23 1.67
CA VAL A 74 20.00 -1.19 0.68
C VAL A 74 21.35 -0.68 0.17
N THR A 75 22.39 -1.51 0.27
CA THR A 75 23.76 -1.19 -0.15
C THR A 75 24.36 -2.33 -0.95
N ILE A 76 25.02 -2.00 -2.06
CA ILE A 76 25.90 -2.94 -2.77
C ILE A 76 27.13 -3.20 -1.88
N PRO A 77 27.50 -4.46 -1.58
CA PRO A 77 28.69 -4.76 -0.77
C PRO A 77 30.00 -4.25 -1.39
N ALA A 78 31.00 -3.97 -0.57
CA ALA A 78 32.26 -3.36 -1.03
C ALA A 78 33.14 -4.32 -1.86
N GLU A 79 32.95 -5.62 -1.63
CA GLU A 79 33.55 -6.75 -2.31
C GLU A 79 32.77 -7.19 -3.57
N ALA A 80 31.63 -6.58 -3.86
CA ALA A 80 30.80 -6.94 -5.00
C ALA A 80 31.43 -6.50 -6.33
N THR A 81 31.42 -7.40 -7.32
CA THR A 81 31.88 -7.05 -8.68
C THR A 81 30.70 -6.50 -9.47
N ILE A 82 30.62 -5.18 -9.59
CA ILE A 82 29.64 -4.50 -10.45
C ILE A 82 30.00 -4.78 -11.92
N CYS A 83 29.06 -5.37 -12.67
CA CYS A 83 29.28 -5.76 -14.07
C CYS A 83 28.54 -4.84 -15.06
N ALA A 84 27.40 -4.24 -14.67
CA ALA A 84 26.70 -3.25 -15.46
C ALA A 84 25.82 -2.32 -14.61
N THR A 85 25.61 -1.08 -15.08
CA THR A 85 24.50 -0.21 -14.64
C THR A 85 23.74 0.26 -15.88
N GLN A 86 22.43 0.08 -15.90
CA GLN A 86 21.55 0.50 -17.00
C GLN A 86 20.54 1.54 -16.52
N THR A 87 20.23 2.55 -17.34
CA THR A 87 19.05 3.41 -17.13
C THR A 87 17.83 2.71 -17.72
N LEU A 88 16.85 2.39 -16.86
CA LEU A 88 15.60 1.74 -17.26
C LEU A 88 14.53 2.76 -17.68
N MET A 89 14.53 3.94 -17.03
CA MET A 89 13.60 5.03 -17.32
C MET A 89 14.26 6.38 -17.03
N SER A 90 14.04 7.35 -17.91
CA SER A 90 14.10 8.77 -17.58
C SER A 90 12.86 9.43 -18.20
N HIS A 91 11.97 9.99 -17.38
CA HIS A 91 10.64 10.37 -17.81
C HIS A 91 9.98 11.45 -16.95
N SER A 92 9.10 12.25 -17.55
CA SER A 92 8.40 13.38 -16.93
C SER A 92 6.89 13.14 -16.89
N PHE A 93 6.37 12.64 -15.77
CA PHE A 93 4.94 12.34 -15.60
C PHE A 93 4.15 13.64 -15.35
N ALA A 94 3.62 14.23 -16.42
CA ALA A 94 2.80 15.44 -16.40
C ALA A 94 1.30 15.14 -16.58
N ASN A 95 0.88 14.81 -17.80
CA ASN A 95 -0.49 14.43 -18.16
C ASN A 95 -0.53 12.94 -18.59
N ALA A 96 -0.05 12.11 -17.66
CA ALA A 96 0.28 10.71 -17.82
C ALA A 96 -0.84 9.74 -17.40
N TYR A 97 -2.03 10.23 -17.04
CA TYR A 97 -3.16 9.38 -16.67
C TYR A 97 -3.47 8.33 -17.75
N GLY A 98 -3.36 7.04 -17.41
CA GLY A 98 -3.49 5.90 -18.32
C GLY A 98 -2.40 5.81 -19.40
N LYS A 99 -1.22 6.39 -19.16
CA LYS A 99 -0.09 6.49 -20.10
C LYS A 99 1.22 6.23 -19.35
N PRO A 100 1.52 4.96 -19.01
CA PRO A 100 2.75 4.62 -18.33
C PRO A 100 3.96 4.93 -19.21
N PHE A 101 5.12 5.10 -18.58
CA PHE A 101 6.38 4.94 -19.29
C PHE A 101 6.52 3.47 -19.74
N VAL A 102 6.92 3.27 -20.99
CA VAL A 102 7.15 1.93 -21.58
C VAL A 102 8.56 1.90 -22.18
N GLY A 103 9.45 1.14 -21.53
CA GLY A 103 10.82 0.91 -21.96
C GLY A 103 11.07 -0.54 -22.36
N ARG A 104 12.17 -0.79 -23.08
CA ARG A 104 12.68 -2.16 -23.31
C ARG A 104 13.96 -2.35 -22.51
N TYR A 105 13.97 -3.39 -21.68
CA TYR A 105 15.16 -3.88 -20.99
C TYR A 105 15.71 -5.11 -21.70
N THR A 106 17.04 -5.21 -21.77
CA THR A 106 17.77 -6.39 -22.23
C THR A 106 18.82 -6.74 -21.18
N PRO A 107 18.97 -8.02 -20.78
CA PRO A 107 20.00 -8.43 -19.83
C PRO A 107 21.40 -7.96 -20.26
N PRO A 108 22.25 -7.50 -19.33
CA PRO A 108 23.63 -7.20 -19.65
C PRO A 108 24.36 -8.48 -20.06
N SER A 109 25.41 -8.35 -20.88
CA SER A 109 26.20 -9.50 -21.37
C SER A 109 27.21 -10.03 -20.34
N CYS A 110 26.93 -9.86 -19.05
CA CYS A 110 27.77 -10.27 -17.93
C CYS A 110 26.93 -11.07 -16.92
N ASP A 111 27.57 -12.04 -16.25
CA ASP A 111 26.94 -12.78 -15.18
C ASP A 111 26.64 -11.87 -13.98
N PHE A 112 25.45 -12.03 -13.41
CA PHE A 112 25.05 -11.38 -12.16
C PHE A 112 24.22 -12.35 -11.30
N ASN A 113 24.32 -12.17 -9.98
CA ASN A 113 23.52 -12.88 -8.98
C ASN A 113 22.81 -11.93 -8.00
N SER A 114 22.95 -10.62 -8.19
CA SER A 114 22.22 -9.60 -7.43
C SER A 114 21.92 -8.38 -8.31
N VAL A 115 20.79 -7.71 -8.03
CA VAL A 115 20.29 -6.54 -8.77
C VAL A 115 19.70 -5.53 -7.80
N VAL A 116 20.16 -4.28 -7.86
CA VAL A 116 19.62 -3.17 -7.07
C VAL A 116 19.13 -2.06 -8.00
N ILE A 117 17.91 -1.56 -7.77
CA ILE A 117 17.41 -0.36 -8.46
C ILE A 117 17.59 0.89 -7.60
N ASN A 118 17.82 2.01 -8.27
CA ASN A 118 17.86 3.34 -7.69
C ASN A 118 16.87 4.23 -8.45
N PHE A 119 15.88 4.76 -7.76
CA PHE A 119 14.88 5.69 -8.28
C PHE A 119 15.08 7.07 -7.66
N THR A 120 15.25 8.08 -8.49
CA THR A 120 15.24 9.50 -8.10
C THR A 120 14.06 10.19 -8.73
N SER A 121 13.37 11.03 -7.97
CA SER A 121 12.24 11.82 -8.47
C SER A 121 12.25 13.23 -7.88
N THR A 122 11.87 14.19 -8.73
CA THR A 122 11.73 15.61 -8.39
C THR A 122 10.38 16.14 -8.86
N SER A 123 9.78 17.04 -8.09
CA SER A 123 8.55 17.73 -8.50
C SER A 123 8.45 19.12 -7.89
N VAL A 124 7.91 20.09 -8.64
CA VAL A 124 7.82 21.49 -8.21
C VAL A 124 6.41 22.04 -8.41
N GLY A 125 5.88 22.70 -7.38
CA GLY A 125 4.57 23.33 -7.41
C GLY A 125 3.52 22.56 -6.62
N ARG A 126 2.25 22.62 -7.05
CA ARG A 126 1.14 21.99 -6.36
C ARG A 126 0.75 20.67 -7.05
N GLN A 127 0.79 19.57 -6.32
CA GLN A 127 0.23 18.28 -6.74
C GLN A 127 -0.23 17.52 -5.48
N PHE A 128 -1.05 16.48 -5.66
CA PHE A 128 -1.22 15.44 -4.64
C PHE A 128 -0.22 14.32 -4.90
N ASP A 129 0.09 13.51 -3.90
CA ASP A 129 0.84 12.29 -4.11
C ASP A 129 0.09 11.29 -5.00
N ARG A 130 0.87 10.50 -5.74
CA ARG A 130 0.43 9.51 -6.72
C ARG A 130 0.94 8.15 -6.32
N LEU A 131 0.04 7.15 -6.37
CA LEU A 131 0.45 5.75 -6.43
C LEU A 131 1.19 5.51 -7.76
N ALA A 132 2.23 4.70 -7.73
CA ALA A 132 2.98 4.28 -8.90
C ALA A 132 3.41 2.80 -8.76
N SER A 133 3.48 2.10 -9.89
CA SER A 133 3.82 0.68 -9.96
C SER A 133 4.77 0.39 -11.11
N MET A 134 5.77 -0.45 -10.83
CA MET A 134 6.75 -0.94 -11.81
C MET A 134 6.49 -2.41 -12.14
N TYR A 135 6.42 -2.71 -13.43
CA TYR A 135 6.25 -4.06 -13.95
C TYR A 135 7.47 -4.48 -14.79
N LEU A 136 7.89 -5.74 -14.63
CA LEU A 136 8.77 -6.43 -15.57
C LEU A 136 7.89 -7.32 -16.45
N THR A 137 7.61 -6.82 -17.65
CA THR A 137 6.52 -7.26 -18.53
C THR A 137 5.23 -7.37 -17.72
N ASP A 138 4.74 -8.57 -17.43
CA ASP A 138 3.42 -8.79 -16.82
C ASP A 138 3.45 -8.88 -15.27
N THR A 139 4.64 -8.86 -14.65
CA THR A 139 4.81 -9.04 -13.19
C THR A 139 5.05 -7.71 -12.48
N GLU A 140 4.22 -7.36 -11.49
CA GLU A 140 4.45 -6.20 -10.62
C GLU A 140 5.57 -6.50 -9.62
N VAL A 141 6.67 -5.74 -9.70
CA VAL A 141 7.90 -5.96 -8.91
C VAL A 141 8.12 -4.91 -7.82
N TRP A 142 7.48 -3.75 -7.92
CA TRP A 142 7.54 -2.68 -6.92
C TRP A 142 6.29 -1.79 -7.02
N ARG A 143 5.70 -1.47 -5.86
CA ARG A 143 4.65 -0.47 -5.70
C ARG A 143 5.11 0.62 -4.72
N THR A 144 4.82 1.86 -5.06
CA THR A 144 5.34 3.04 -4.36
C THR A 144 4.33 4.19 -4.39
N SER A 145 4.51 5.17 -3.52
CA SER A 145 3.84 6.47 -3.62
C SER A 145 4.86 7.60 -3.71
N THR A 146 4.55 8.62 -4.49
CA THR A 146 5.39 9.82 -4.59
C THR A 146 5.40 10.62 -3.28
N ALA A 147 6.43 11.43 -3.06
CA ALA A 147 6.34 12.50 -2.06
C ALA A 147 5.44 13.65 -2.58
N GLU A 148 4.44 14.08 -1.79
CA GLU A 148 3.56 15.22 -2.13
C GLU A 148 4.41 16.50 -2.25
N PRO A 149 4.51 17.15 -3.43
CA PRO A 149 5.40 18.29 -3.62
C PRO A 149 4.91 19.55 -2.91
N SER A 150 5.81 20.52 -2.80
CA SER A 150 5.51 21.86 -2.31
C SER A 150 5.78 22.91 -3.38
N GLN A 151 5.35 24.15 -3.16
CA GLN A 151 5.73 25.28 -4.01
C GLN A 151 7.25 25.54 -4.05
N LYS A 152 8.01 25.09 -3.03
CA LYS A 152 9.49 25.12 -3.03
C LYS A 152 10.12 23.92 -3.77
N GLY A 153 9.30 22.98 -4.22
CA GLY A 153 9.74 21.71 -4.77
C GLY A 153 10.02 20.64 -3.73
N ILE A 154 10.17 19.41 -4.22
CA ILE A 154 10.52 18.22 -3.47
C ILE A 154 11.47 17.35 -4.30
N VAL A 155 12.35 16.63 -3.62
CA VAL A 155 13.22 15.61 -4.21
C VAL A 155 13.25 14.41 -3.26
N TRP A 156 13.19 13.20 -3.79
CA TRP A 156 13.44 11.99 -3.01
C TRP A 156 14.21 10.96 -3.82
N ASN A 157 14.85 10.05 -3.09
CA ASN A 157 15.58 8.92 -3.63
C ASN A 157 15.14 7.66 -2.88
N TYR A 158 14.98 6.56 -3.61
CA TYR A 158 14.76 5.24 -3.03
C TYR A 158 15.64 4.20 -3.73
N VAL A 159 16.20 3.30 -2.93
CA VAL A 159 17.07 2.22 -3.40
C VAL A 159 16.45 0.91 -2.92
N LYS A 160 16.15 0.00 -3.84
CA LYS A 160 15.44 -1.26 -3.58
C LYS A 160 16.25 -2.44 -4.10
N ASP A 161 16.34 -3.50 -3.29
CA ASP A 161 16.88 -4.78 -3.74
C ASP A 161 15.84 -5.53 -4.59
N MET A 162 16.28 -5.93 -5.78
CA MET A 162 15.49 -6.58 -6.83
C MET A 162 16.05 -7.99 -7.16
N THR A 163 16.92 -8.54 -6.30
CA THR A 163 17.59 -9.84 -6.47
C THR A 163 16.62 -11.02 -6.45
N GLN A 164 15.52 -10.95 -5.69
CA GLN A 164 14.45 -11.95 -5.72
C GLN A 164 13.79 -12.09 -7.11
N TYR A 165 13.91 -11.07 -7.96
CA TYR A 165 13.43 -11.08 -9.35
C TYR A 165 14.48 -11.51 -10.38
N THR A 166 15.60 -12.11 -9.98
CA THR A 166 16.71 -12.49 -10.88
C THR A 166 16.27 -13.34 -12.08
N ALA A 167 15.28 -14.22 -11.95
CA ALA A 167 14.70 -14.97 -13.07
C ALA A 167 14.07 -14.07 -14.16
N LEU A 168 13.48 -12.94 -13.78
CA LEU A 168 12.94 -11.94 -14.70
C LEU A 168 14.07 -11.07 -15.30
N TRP A 169 15.03 -10.64 -14.48
CA TRP A 169 16.18 -9.85 -14.94
C TRP A 169 17.08 -10.58 -15.92
N ARG A 170 17.10 -11.92 -15.91
CA ARG A 170 17.85 -12.75 -16.87
C ARG A 170 17.17 -12.91 -18.23
N GLN A 171 16.00 -12.30 -18.43
CA GLN A 171 15.27 -12.30 -19.71
C GLN A 171 15.05 -10.86 -20.21
N PRO A 172 14.87 -10.63 -21.53
CA PRO A 172 14.37 -9.36 -22.04
C PRO A 172 13.00 -9.02 -21.43
N GLN A 173 12.78 -7.77 -21.05
CA GLN A 173 11.52 -7.32 -20.42
C GLN A 173 10.98 -6.06 -21.08
N THR A 174 9.65 -5.92 -21.09
CA THR A 174 9.02 -4.60 -21.26
C THR A 174 8.93 -3.97 -19.89
N VAL A 175 9.69 -2.90 -19.64
CA VAL A 175 9.61 -2.15 -18.38
C VAL A 175 8.42 -1.22 -18.50
N VAL A 176 7.37 -1.46 -17.70
CA VAL A 176 6.22 -0.55 -17.60
C VAL A 176 6.30 0.14 -16.26
N PHE A 177 6.29 1.47 -16.23
CA PHE A 177 6.24 2.26 -15.01
C PHE A 177 5.03 3.20 -15.07
N GLU A 178 4.01 2.88 -14.30
CA GLU A 178 2.77 3.65 -14.24
C GLU A 178 2.84 4.69 -13.12
N MET A 179 2.41 5.91 -13.41
CA MET A 179 2.24 6.98 -12.42
C MET A 179 1.16 7.96 -12.94
N ASP A 180 -0.09 7.71 -12.57
CA ASP A 180 -1.25 8.49 -13.00
C ASP A 180 -1.15 9.94 -12.49
N ASN A 181 -0.68 10.86 -13.35
CA ASN A 181 -0.62 12.29 -13.06
C ASN A 181 -1.41 13.15 -14.05
N VAL A 182 -1.93 14.27 -13.55
CA VAL A 182 -2.69 15.27 -14.30
C VAL A 182 -2.20 16.66 -13.89
N VAL A 183 -1.93 17.51 -14.88
CA VAL A 183 -1.46 18.88 -14.70
C VAL A 183 -2.49 19.89 -15.23
N SER A 184 -2.75 20.94 -14.45
CA SER A 184 -3.70 22.02 -14.75
C SER A 184 -3.32 23.31 -14.02
N ASP A 185 -4.08 24.39 -14.24
CA ASP A 185 -3.95 25.69 -13.56
C ASP A 185 -3.94 25.59 -12.01
N VAL A 186 -4.48 24.50 -11.46
CA VAL A 186 -4.56 24.23 -10.01
C VAL A 186 -3.52 23.21 -9.55
N TYR A 187 -3.11 22.30 -10.43
CA TYR A 187 -2.20 21.17 -10.16
C TYR A 187 -1.00 21.28 -11.09
N THR A 188 0.02 22.03 -10.69
CA THR A 188 1.15 22.39 -11.56
C THR A 188 2.33 21.40 -11.48
N GLY A 189 2.30 20.45 -10.54
CA GLY A 189 3.43 19.54 -10.32
C GLY A 189 3.51 18.42 -11.35
N VAL A 190 4.56 18.49 -12.18
CA VAL A 190 5.12 17.37 -12.97
C VAL A 190 6.04 16.55 -12.06
N TYR A 191 6.14 15.24 -12.28
CA TYR A 191 7.17 14.40 -11.65
C TYR A 191 8.24 14.02 -12.67
N ASP A 192 9.42 14.62 -12.54
CA ASP A 192 10.60 14.30 -13.34
C ASP A 192 11.39 13.18 -12.64
N THR A 193 11.62 12.07 -13.35
CA THR A 193 12.09 10.81 -12.78
C THR A 193 13.30 10.23 -13.49
N ASN A 194 14.13 9.50 -12.75
CA ASN A 194 15.21 8.68 -13.27
C ASN A 194 15.28 7.36 -12.50
N LEU A 195 15.35 6.23 -13.21
CA LEU A 195 15.42 4.88 -12.66
C LEU A 195 16.59 4.14 -13.30
N THR A 196 17.53 3.67 -12.48
CA THR A 196 18.68 2.87 -12.91
C THR A 196 18.72 1.53 -12.19
N ALA A 197 19.10 0.46 -12.88
CA ALA A 197 19.41 -0.85 -12.28
C ALA A 197 20.92 -1.13 -12.36
N THR A 198 21.50 -1.57 -11.25
CA THR A 198 22.90 -2.03 -11.17
C THR A 198 22.94 -3.53 -10.94
N PHE A 199 23.72 -4.21 -11.77
CA PHE A 199 23.87 -5.66 -11.85
C PHE A 199 25.27 -6.03 -11.37
N PHE A 200 25.36 -6.95 -10.41
CA PHE A 200 26.61 -7.31 -9.77
C PHE A 200 26.66 -8.78 -9.34
N THR A 201 27.86 -9.23 -8.99
CA THR A 201 28.07 -10.51 -8.30
C THR A 201 28.58 -10.30 -6.88
N VAL A 202 28.00 -11.06 -5.95
CA VAL A 202 28.52 -11.30 -4.59
C VAL A 202 28.95 -12.76 -4.46
N ALA A 203 29.80 -13.08 -3.47
CA ALA A 203 30.26 -14.45 -3.23
C ALA A 203 29.13 -15.38 -2.74
N ASP A 204 28.38 -14.91 -1.74
CA ASP A 204 27.32 -15.66 -1.07
C ASP A 204 25.94 -14.99 -1.31
N PRO A 205 25.34 -15.12 -2.52
CA PRO A 205 24.05 -14.52 -2.83
C PRO A 205 22.89 -15.23 -2.11
N PRO A 206 21.78 -14.52 -1.83
CA PRO A 206 20.51 -15.16 -1.48
C PRO A 206 20.07 -16.18 -2.52
N ALA A 207 19.28 -17.17 -2.09
CA ALA A 207 18.56 -18.03 -3.02
C ALA A 207 17.52 -17.21 -3.80
N VAL A 208 17.30 -17.60 -5.05
CA VAL A 208 16.33 -16.96 -5.95
C VAL A 208 15.42 -18.03 -6.56
N ALA A 209 14.19 -17.64 -6.90
CA ALA A 209 13.27 -18.53 -7.59
C ALA A 209 13.77 -18.85 -9.02
N ASP A 210 13.58 -20.10 -9.46
CA ASP A 210 13.85 -20.53 -10.84
C ASP A 210 12.88 -19.88 -11.84
N ALA A 211 11.66 -19.60 -11.40
CA ALA A 211 10.67 -18.84 -12.16
C ALA A 211 9.81 -17.93 -11.26
N VAL A 212 9.36 -16.81 -11.82
CA VAL A 212 8.38 -15.91 -11.20
C VAL A 212 7.19 -15.77 -12.15
N LEU A 213 6.01 -16.21 -11.71
CA LEU A 213 4.79 -16.24 -12.54
C LEU A 213 3.79 -15.15 -12.10
N PRO A 214 3.36 -14.23 -12.99
CA PRO A 214 2.44 -13.17 -12.63
C PRO A 214 1.00 -13.65 -12.41
N ILE A 215 0.46 -13.42 -11.22
CA ILE A 215 -0.98 -13.36 -10.99
C ILE A 215 -1.38 -11.92 -11.29
N SER A 216 -1.64 -11.64 -12.57
CA SER A 216 -1.94 -10.30 -13.09
C SER A 216 -2.83 -10.36 -14.34
N LYS A 217 -3.30 -9.19 -14.81
CA LYS A 217 -4.02 -9.06 -16.10
C LYS A 217 -3.16 -9.31 -17.34
N ARG A 218 -1.84 -9.48 -17.20
CA ARG A 218 -0.86 -9.73 -18.27
C ARG A 218 -0.97 -8.78 -19.49
N LEU A 219 -0.96 -7.48 -19.21
CA LEU A 219 -1.07 -6.40 -20.21
C LEU A 219 0.27 -5.67 -20.46
N GLY A 220 1.33 -6.02 -19.73
CA GLY A 220 2.60 -5.31 -19.74
C GLY A 220 3.43 -5.58 -20.99
N SER A 221 3.24 -6.74 -21.61
CA SER A 221 3.70 -7.01 -22.99
C SER A 221 3.12 -6.02 -24.04
N GLY A 222 1.95 -5.45 -23.77
CA GLY A 222 1.33 -4.36 -24.54
C GLY A 222 1.67 -2.95 -24.05
N GLY A 223 2.57 -2.80 -23.06
CA GLY A 223 2.92 -1.51 -22.47
C GLY A 223 1.84 -0.91 -21.57
N GLN A 224 1.13 -1.73 -20.81
CA GLN A 224 0.02 -1.31 -19.93
C GLN A 224 0.13 -1.89 -18.52
N GLN A 225 -0.46 -1.20 -17.54
CA GLN A 225 -0.54 -1.65 -16.14
C GLN A 225 -1.17 -3.05 -16.02
N SER A 226 -0.44 -3.99 -15.40
CA SER A 226 -0.89 -5.39 -15.23
C SER A 226 -1.46 -5.59 -13.83
N ILE A 227 -2.62 -4.98 -13.56
CA ILE A 227 -3.22 -4.91 -12.23
C ILE A 227 -4.74 -4.94 -12.31
N TRP A 228 -5.41 -5.66 -11.39
CA TRP A 228 -6.87 -5.61 -11.28
C TRP A 228 -7.33 -4.44 -10.42
N LYS A 229 -8.45 -3.86 -10.82
CA LYS A 229 -9.15 -2.78 -10.13
C LYS A 229 -10.35 -3.41 -9.45
N ILE A 230 -10.20 -3.86 -8.21
CA ILE A 230 -11.31 -4.51 -7.48
C ILE A 230 -12.16 -3.38 -6.84
N PRO A 231 -13.51 -3.41 -6.94
CA PRO A 231 -14.36 -4.44 -7.55
C PRO A 231 -14.59 -4.34 -9.08
N ASP A 232 -14.27 -3.20 -9.73
CA ASP A 232 -14.61 -2.90 -11.14
C ASP A 232 -14.25 -4.00 -12.17
N ASP A 233 -13.10 -4.64 -12.02
CA ASP A 233 -12.61 -5.73 -12.89
C ASP A 233 -13.19 -7.11 -12.54
N GLY A 234 -13.97 -7.23 -11.46
CA GLY A 234 -14.48 -8.49 -10.95
C GLY A 234 -13.43 -9.36 -10.26
N ASN A 235 -13.54 -10.69 -10.43
CA ASN A 235 -12.61 -11.65 -9.82
C ASN A 235 -11.24 -11.57 -10.48
N ALA A 236 -10.20 -11.37 -9.66
CA ALA A 236 -8.81 -11.31 -10.11
C ALA A 236 -8.25 -12.73 -10.34
N THR A 237 -8.56 -13.35 -11.49
CA THR A 237 -8.20 -14.74 -11.81
C THR A 237 -7.07 -14.89 -12.85
N THR A 238 -6.28 -15.95 -12.70
CA THR A 238 -5.27 -16.41 -13.66
C THR A 238 -5.20 -17.93 -13.63
N SER A 239 -4.63 -18.58 -14.66
CA SER A 239 -4.40 -20.02 -14.63
C SER A 239 -2.96 -20.40 -15.01
N TYR A 240 -2.48 -21.50 -14.42
CA TYR A 240 -1.13 -22.02 -14.61
C TYR A 240 -1.07 -23.56 -14.58
N ARG A 241 -0.13 -24.11 -15.35
CA ARG A 241 0.34 -25.50 -15.28
C ARG A 241 1.70 -25.50 -14.60
N PHE A 242 1.86 -26.15 -13.45
CA PHE A 242 3.16 -26.19 -12.77
C PHE A 242 4.04 -27.31 -13.35
N PRO A 243 5.38 -27.16 -13.29
CA PRO A 243 6.30 -28.23 -13.68
C PRO A 243 6.37 -29.31 -12.57
N PRO A 244 6.48 -30.61 -12.91
CA PRO A 244 6.36 -31.71 -11.96
C PRO A 244 7.54 -31.86 -10.99
N ASN A 245 8.55 -31.00 -11.08
CA ASN A 245 9.69 -30.91 -10.17
C ASN A 245 9.67 -29.65 -9.29
N ALA A 246 8.57 -28.90 -9.21
CA ALA A 246 8.43 -27.82 -8.22
C ALA A 246 8.49 -28.40 -6.78
N THR A 247 9.45 -27.92 -5.97
CA THR A 247 9.71 -28.36 -4.58
C THR A 247 9.29 -27.37 -3.51
N ARG A 248 9.17 -26.09 -3.86
CA ARG A 248 8.62 -25.02 -3.03
C ARG A 248 7.93 -24.00 -3.94
N ALA A 249 6.83 -23.45 -3.45
CA ALA A 249 6.10 -22.38 -4.12
C ALA A 249 5.53 -21.39 -3.11
N THR A 250 5.71 -20.10 -3.34
CA THR A 250 5.22 -19.04 -2.46
C THR A 250 4.57 -17.95 -3.30
N VAL A 251 3.38 -17.52 -2.92
CA VAL A 251 2.67 -16.41 -3.57
C VAL A 251 2.89 -15.15 -2.75
N SER A 252 3.28 -14.06 -3.40
CA SER A 252 3.25 -12.73 -2.78
C SER A 252 2.14 -11.87 -3.36
N ILE A 253 1.44 -11.13 -2.51
CA ILE A 253 0.28 -10.32 -2.87
C ILE A 253 0.60 -8.84 -2.62
N SER A 254 0.35 -8.02 -3.65
CA SER A 254 0.46 -6.56 -3.61
C SER A 254 -0.94 -5.95 -3.77
N SER A 255 -1.51 -5.48 -2.66
CA SER A 255 -2.87 -4.96 -2.60
C SER A 255 -3.01 -3.87 -1.53
N ASN A 256 -3.60 -2.73 -1.89
CA ASN A 256 -3.82 -1.61 -0.98
C ASN A 256 -5.08 -0.83 -1.37
N GLY A 257 -5.75 -0.22 -0.38
CA GLY A 257 -6.88 0.67 -0.63
C GLY A 257 -6.47 1.99 -1.27
N GLN A 258 -7.40 2.60 -2.01
CA GLN A 258 -7.29 3.89 -2.68
C GLN A 258 -8.67 4.59 -2.73
N ILE A 259 -8.69 5.91 -2.96
CA ILE A 259 -9.93 6.71 -2.98
C ILE A 259 -10.65 6.57 -1.63
N ASP A 260 -11.87 6.04 -1.57
CA ASP A 260 -12.62 5.84 -0.32
C ASP A 260 -11.95 4.80 0.59
N GLU A 261 -11.14 3.93 0.01
CA GLU A 261 -10.44 2.87 0.73
C GLU A 261 -9.04 3.29 1.22
N GLU A 262 -8.60 4.54 1.00
CA GLU A 262 -7.29 5.01 1.47
C GLU A 262 -7.18 4.96 3.01
N PHE A 263 -8.30 5.21 3.73
CA PHE A 263 -8.35 5.21 5.19
C PHE A 263 -9.34 4.19 5.76
N TRP A 264 -9.51 3.03 5.09
CA TRP A 264 -10.52 1.99 5.40
C TRP A 264 -10.64 1.62 6.88
N TYR A 265 -9.54 1.67 7.64
CA TYR A 265 -9.48 1.39 9.08
C TYR A 265 -10.23 2.43 9.95
N THR A 266 -10.65 3.56 9.37
CA THR A 266 -11.50 4.59 9.99
C THR A 266 -12.98 4.47 9.60
N ASN A 267 -13.34 3.62 8.63
CA ASN A 267 -14.71 3.53 8.14
C ASN A 267 -15.67 3.07 9.25
N VAL A 268 -16.93 3.50 9.14
CA VAL A 268 -18.01 3.00 10.00
C VAL A 268 -18.70 1.81 9.32
N PHE A 269 -19.51 1.05 10.05
CA PHE A 269 -20.37 0.07 9.40
C PHE A 269 -21.43 0.77 8.53
N THR A 270 -21.79 0.16 7.41
CA THR A 270 -22.74 0.72 6.42
C THR A 270 -24.04 1.29 7.03
N PRO A 271 -24.69 0.68 8.04
CA PRO A 271 -25.92 1.23 8.65
C PRO A 271 -25.72 2.54 9.42
N GLN A 272 -24.50 2.84 9.88
CA GLN A 272 -24.17 4.02 10.69
C GLN A 272 -23.54 5.17 9.88
N THR A 273 -23.35 4.99 8.58
CA THR A 273 -22.81 6.02 7.65
C THR A 273 -23.53 7.36 7.73
N ALA A 274 -24.85 7.36 7.95
CA ALA A 274 -25.67 8.56 8.05
C ALA A 274 -25.76 9.20 9.46
N THR A 275 -25.11 8.65 10.50
CA THR A 275 -25.32 9.06 11.91
C THR A 275 -25.14 10.56 12.17
N PHE A 276 -24.23 11.23 11.46
CA PHE A 276 -23.99 12.68 11.60
C PHE A 276 -24.17 13.47 10.28
N ASN A 277 -25.02 12.97 9.37
CA ASN A 277 -25.21 13.54 8.03
C ASN A 277 -25.56 15.04 8.05
N LYS A 278 -26.36 15.50 9.02
CA LYS A 278 -26.71 16.93 9.18
C LYS A 278 -25.55 17.86 9.57
N THR A 279 -24.45 17.32 10.11
CA THR A 279 -23.31 18.10 10.60
C THR A 279 -22.10 18.01 9.67
N VAL A 280 -21.78 16.81 9.20
CA VAL A 280 -20.53 16.54 8.46
C VAL A 280 -20.73 15.87 7.11
N GLY A 281 -21.81 15.09 6.94
CA GLY A 281 -22.09 14.29 5.75
C GLY A 281 -22.15 12.79 6.05
N THR A 282 -22.13 11.97 5.01
CA THR A 282 -22.21 10.51 5.08
C THR A 282 -20.80 9.92 5.17
N PHE A 283 -20.48 9.24 6.27
CA PHE A 283 -19.21 8.51 6.43
C PHE A 283 -19.12 7.32 5.46
N LEU A 284 -17.91 6.83 5.26
CA LEU A 284 -17.63 5.67 4.41
C LEU A 284 -17.97 4.36 5.13
N GLY A 285 -18.50 3.40 4.36
CA GLY A 285 -19.08 2.13 4.82
C GLY A 285 -18.12 0.94 4.81
N GLY A 286 -18.68 -0.28 4.83
CA GLY A 286 -17.91 -1.53 4.85
C GLY A 286 -17.18 -1.84 6.17
N GLY A 287 -17.27 -0.96 7.16
CA GLY A 287 -16.64 -1.10 8.48
C GLY A 287 -15.11 -1.09 8.46
N PRO A 288 -14.46 -1.12 9.64
CA PRO A 288 -13.02 -0.96 9.74
C PRO A 288 -12.29 -2.32 9.74
N PHE A 289 -12.52 -3.17 8.74
CA PHE A 289 -11.80 -4.44 8.58
C PHE A 289 -11.73 -4.85 7.10
N ARG A 290 -10.59 -5.41 6.68
CA ARG A 290 -10.34 -5.86 5.31
C ARG A 290 -9.56 -7.17 5.29
N GLU A 291 -9.96 -8.09 4.42
CA GLU A 291 -9.24 -9.35 4.17
C GLU A 291 -9.01 -9.52 2.66
N ILE A 292 -7.77 -9.76 2.25
CA ILE A 292 -7.46 -10.24 0.91
C ILE A 292 -7.30 -11.76 0.98
N GLN A 293 -8.02 -12.51 0.15
CA GLN A 293 -7.94 -13.97 0.07
C GLN A 293 -7.20 -14.41 -1.19
N LEU A 294 -6.35 -15.43 -1.06
CA LEU A 294 -5.85 -16.23 -2.18
C LEU A 294 -6.61 -17.56 -2.21
N LEU A 295 -7.18 -17.91 -3.37
CA LEU A 295 -7.78 -19.22 -3.60
C LEU A 295 -7.14 -19.93 -4.79
N ILE A 296 -6.96 -21.24 -4.66
CA ILE A 296 -6.42 -22.14 -5.69
C ILE A 296 -7.51 -23.16 -6.01
N ASP A 297 -8.00 -23.20 -7.25
CA ASP A 297 -9.17 -23.99 -7.67
C ASP A 297 -10.40 -23.81 -6.75
N GLY A 298 -10.56 -22.59 -6.20
CA GLY A 298 -11.62 -22.24 -5.25
C GLY A 298 -11.36 -22.64 -3.78
N LEU A 299 -10.29 -23.36 -3.49
CA LEU A 299 -9.85 -23.70 -2.13
C LEU A 299 -9.03 -22.54 -1.53
N LEU A 300 -9.30 -22.15 -0.28
CA LEU A 300 -8.57 -21.07 0.38
C LEU A 300 -7.12 -21.47 0.68
N ALA A 301 -6.16 -20.80 0.04
CA ALA A 301 -4.73 -21.09 0.18
C ALA A 301 -4.00 -20.16 1.16
N GLY A 302 -4.61 -19.04 1.54
CA GLY A 302 -4.11 -18.10 2.54
C GLY A 302 -4.84 -16.76 2.48
N VAL A 303 -4.61 -15.92 3.48
CA VAL A 303 -5.17 -14.57 3.56
C VAL A 303 -4.14 -13.52 3.95
N VAL A 304 -4.49 -12.25 3.73
CA VAL A 304 -3.72 -11.07 4.15
C VAL A 304 -4.66 -10.09 4.83
N TRP A 305 -4.33 -9.69 6.05
CA TRP A 305 -4.97 -8.57 6.75
C TRP A 305 -4.02 -7.37 6.63
N PRO A 306 -4.35 -6.36 5.80
CA PRO A 306 -3.35 -5.44 5.24
C PRO A 306 -2.83 -4.44 6.28
N PHE A 307 -1.58 -4.01 6.08
CA PHE A 307 -0.99 -2.91 6.84
C PHE A 307 -1.74 -1.59 6.54
N PRO A 308 -2.07 -0.74 7.55
CA PRO A 308 -2.62 0.59 7.33
C PRO A 308 -1.55 1.55 6.79
N VAL A 309 -1.27 1.42 5.49
CA VAL A 309 -0.42 2.37 4.74
C VAL A 309 -1.04 3.77 4.87
N MET A 310 -0.18 4.77 5.07
CA MET A 310 -0.56 6.18 4.99
C MET A 310 0.43 6.86 4.06
N PHE A 311 -0.08 7.35 2.94
CA PHE A 311 0.68 8.04 1.90
C PHE A 311 1.01 9.48 2.33
N THR A 312 1.80 10.20 1.53
CA THR A 312 2.41 11.47 1.95
C THR A 312 1.49 12.70 1.85
N GLY A 313 0.30 12.57 1.26
CA GLY A 313 -0.81 13.50 1.39
C GLY A 313 -1.89 13.07 2.41
N GLY A 314 -1.85 11.82 2.88
CA GLY A 314 -2.90 11.23 3.72
C GLY A 314 -3.04 11.85 5.11
N ILE A 315 -4.24 11.81 5.69
CA ILE A 315 -4.60 12.41 6.99
C ILE A 315 -4.35 13.92 7.06
N VAL A 316 -3.10 14.36 7.29
CA VAL A 316 -2.65 15.76 7.20
C VAL A 316 -1.24 15.79 6.60
N PRO A 317 -1.00 16.42 5.41
CA PRO A 317 0.29 16.37 4.70
C PRO A 317 1.52 16.98 5.41
N ALA A 318 1.38 17.54 6.62
CA ALA A 318 2.49 17.98 7.46
C ALA A 318 3.04 16.88 8.38
N LEU A 319 2.39 15.71 8.47
CA LEU A 319 2.94 14.53 9.13
C LEU A 319 4.10 13.88 8.33
N TRP A 320 4.15 14.13 7.02
CA TRP A 320 4.92 13.32 6.06
C TRP A 320 6.04 14.07 5.31
N ARG A 321 6.44 15.24 5.81
CA ARG A 321 7.47 16.08 5.20
C ARG A 321 8.45 16.58 6.27
N PRO A 322 9.75 16.23 6.22
CA PRO A 322 10.45 15.50 5.15
C PRO A 322 10.45 13.97 5.31
N VAL A 323 9.82 13.40 6.35
CA VAL A 323 9.83 11.94 6.57
C VAL A 323 8.59 11.30 5.96
N ALA A 324 8.77 10.48 4.91
CA ALA A 324 7.69 9.69 4.32
C ALA A 324 7.17 8.63 5.29
N GLY A 325 5.93 8.17 5.06
CA GLY A 325 5.31 7.15 5.88
C GLY A 325 6.04 5.79 5.88
N ILE A 326 5.81 5.00 6.93
CA ILE A 326 6.17 3.57 6.95
C ILE A 326 5.53 2.91 5.70
N GLN A 327 6.37 2.22 4.92
CA GLN A 327 6.04 1.59 3.63
C GLN A 327 5.46 2.52 2.53
N ALA A 328 5.59 3.84 2.64
CA ALA A 328 5.04 4.77 1.64
C ALA A 328 5.82 4.79 0.31
N PHE A 329 7.15 4.59 0.33
CA PHE A 329 8.00 4.52 -0.86
C PHE A 329 8.23 3.09 -1.35
N ASP A 330 7.87 2.08 -0.55
CA ASP A 330 7.96 0.67 -0.90
C ASP A 330 6.90 -0.08 -0.09
N LEU A 331 5.77 -0.36 -0.75
CA LEU A 331 4.67 -1.09 -0.14
C LEU A 331 5.05 -2.56 -0.06
N ALA A 332 5.05 -3.14 1.13
CA ALA A 332 5.45 -4.54 1.31
C ALA A 332 4.38 -5.49 0.75
N ASP A 333 4.82 -6.43 -0.08
CA ASP A 333 3.99 -7.57 -0.47
C ASP A 333 3.84 -8.52 0.74
N SER A 334 2.68 -9.15 0.90
CA SER A 334 2.48 -10.21 1.90
C SER A 334 2.64 -11.59 1.28
N GLU A 335 3.37 -12.49 1.95
CA GLU A 335 3.72 -13.83 1.45
C GLU A 335 2.83 -14.94 2.05
N ILE A 336 2.44 -15.90 1.19
CA ILE A 336 1.68 -17.11 1.51
C ILE A 336 2.46 -18.32 0.97
N ASP A 337 2.83 -19.28 1.82
CA ASP A 337 3.51 -20.50 1.37
C ASP A 337 2.50 -21.52 0.84
N ILE A 338 2.49 -21.72 -0.48
CA ILE A 338 1.58 -22.64 -1.17
C ILE A 338 2.23 -24.00 -1.47
N THR A 339 3.41 -24.29 -0.89
CA THR A 339 4.08 -25.58 -0.99
C THR A 339 3.16 -26.77 -0.61
N PRO A 340 2.25 -26.68 0.38
CA PRO A 340 1.26 -27.73 0.64
C PRO A 340 0.33 -28.06 -0.54
N PHE A 341 0.09 -27.14 -1.48
CA PHE A 341 -0.71 -27.40 -2.68
C PHE A 341 0.07 -28.10 -3.81
N LEU A 342 1.40 -28.19 -3.73
CA LEU A 342 2.21 -28.74 -4.83
C LEU A 342 1.85 -30.15 -5.29
N PRO A 343 1.45 -31.12 -4.44
CA PRO A 343 1.02 -32.44 -4.90
C PRO A 343 -0.17 -32.37 -5.88
N MET A 344 -1.11 -31.46 -5.63
CA MET A 344 -2.23 -31.16 -6.52
C MET A 344 -1.77 -30.40 -7.77
N LEU A 345 -1.03 -29.30 -7.60
CA LEU A 345 -0.62 -28.39 -8.68
C LEU A 345 0.28 -29.04 -9.74
N THR A 346 0.99 -30.11 -9.38
CA THR A 346 1.97 -30.82 -10.24
C THR A 346 1.37 -31.98 -11.06
N ASP A 347 0.04 -32.13 -11.09
CA ASP A 347 -0.67 -33.26 -11.71
C ASP A 347 -0.62 -33.32 -13.25
N GLY A 348 -0.11 -32.27 -13.91
CA GLY A 348 -0.10 -32.17 -15.36
C GLY A 348 -1.39 -31.61 -15.96
N THR A 349 -2.20 -30.90 -15.18
CA THR A 349 -3.39 -30.12 -15.60
C THR A 349 -3.13 -28.61 -15.47
N VAL A 350 -4.19 -27.80 -15.35
CA VAL A 350 -4.13 -26.33 -15.29
C VAL A 350 -5.04 -25.88 -14.16
N HIS A 351 -4.47 -25.16 -13.20
CA HIS A 351 -5.14 -24.71 -11.98
C HIS A 351 -5.41 -23.21 -12.03
N GLU A 352 -6.54 -22.78 -11.48
CA GLU A 352 -6.89 -21.37 -11.30
C GLU A 352 -6.32 -20.83 -9.98
N PHE A 353 -5.74 -19.64 -10.04
CA PHE A 353 -5.39 -18.82 -8.89
C PHE A 353 -6.27 -17.58 -8.93
N SER A 354 -6.99 -17.30 -7.85
CA SER A 354 -7.88 -16.14 -7.74
C SER A 354 -7.59 -15.32 -6.49
N LEU A 355 -7.71 -14.00 -6.61
CA LEU A 355 -7.66 -13.06 -5.50
C LEU A 355 -9.05 -12.45 -5.27
N ARG A 356 -9.41 -12.26 -4.00
CA ARG A 356 -10.59 -11.50 -3.56
C ARG A 356 -10.18 -10.46 -2.53
N VAL A 357 -10.79 -9.30 -2.54
CA VAL A 357 -10.64 -8.28 -1.48
C VAL A 357 -12.00 -8.04 -0.85
N LEU A 358 -12.06 -8.17 0.48
CA LEU A 358 -13.30 -8.24 1.24
C LEU A 358 -13.40 -7.15 2.32
N GLN A 359 -14.61 -6.66 2.55
CA GLN A 359 -15.02 -5.77 3.65
C GLN A 359 -16.08 -6.46 4.53
N LEU A 360 -16.51 -5.82 5.62
CA LEU A 360 -17.66 -6.30 6.39
C LEU A 360 -18.96 -6.07 5.60
N ALA A 361 -19.87 -7.04 5.64
CA ALA A 361 -21.17 -6.96 4.97
C ALA A 361 -22.05 -5.83 5.53
N ASP A 362 -22.97 -5.30 4.71
CA ASP A 362 -23.72 -4.07 5.02
C ASP A 362 -24.72 -4.17 6.18
N ASN A 363 -24.98 -5.38 6.66
CA ASN A 363 -25.76 -5.63 7.87
C ASN A 363 -24.90 -5.66 9.15
N ALA A 364 -23.56 -5.66 9.05
CA ALA A 364 -22.67 -5.60 10.20
C ALA A 364 -22.97 -4.35 11.04
N GLY A 365 -23.02 -4.49 12.36
CA GLY A 365 -23.32 -3.39 13.27
C GLY A 365 -24.77 -2.87 13.23
N ALA A 366 -25.63 -3.35 12.33
CA ALA A 366 -27.08 -3.12 12.41
C ALA A 366 -27.69 -3.82 13.64
N GLN A 367 -27.04 -4.91 14.07
CA GLN A 367 -27.14 -5.55 15.38
C GLN A 367 -25.72 -5.86 15.87
N ASN A 368 -25.56 -6.13 17.16
CA ASN A 368 -24.28 -6.53 17.75
C ASN A 368 -24.13 -8.05 17.74
N GLY A 369 -22.92 -8.56 17.49
CA GLY A 369 -22.61 -9.99 17.38
C GLY A 369 -21.84 -10.31 16.09
N ASP A 370 -22.13 -11.46 15.51
CA ASP A 370 -21.44 -12.01 14.35
C ASP A 370 -21.54 -11.11 13.10
N ALA A 371 -20.41 -10.86 12.44
CA ALA A 371 -20.35 -10.21 11.13
C ALA A 371 -19.90 -11.19 10.04
N GLN A 372 -20.29 -10.90 8.80
CA GLN A 372 -19.90 -11.65 7.61
C GLN A 372 -19.09 -10.76 6.66
N LEU A 373 -18.38 -11.39 5.71
CA LEU A 373 -17.60 -10.69 4.69
C LEU A 373 -18.35 -10.58 3.37
N THR A 374 -18.15 -9.45 2.68
CA THR A 374 -18.58 -9.19 1.30
C THR A 374 -17.42 -8.62 0.48
N THR A 375 -17.55 -8.51 -0.84
CA THR A 375 -16.52 -7.86 -1.67
C THR A 375 -16.47 -6.36 -1.39
N VAL A 376 -15.28 -5.74 -1.43
CA VAL A 376 -15.15 -4.28 -1.29
C VAL A 376 -15.99 -3.51 -2.31
N GLU A 377 -16.60 -2.40 -1.88
CA GLU A 377 -17.43 -1.55 -2.75
C GLU A 377 -16.61 -0.50 -3.53
N SER A 378 -15.40 -0.18 -3.07
CA SER A 378 -14.51 0.84 -3.66
C SER A 378 -13.07 0.33 -3.80
N TYR A 379 -12.19 1.19 -4.29
CA TYR A 379 -11.07 0.82 -5.16
C TYR A 379 -9.84 0.20 -4.46
N TRP A 380 -9.56 -1.06 -4.78
CA TRP A 380 -8.32 -1.77 -4.45
C TRP A 380 -7.54 -2.15 -5.73
N PRO A 381 -6.43 -1.46 -6.04
CA PRO A 381 -5.40 -1.98 -6.95
C PRO A 381 -4.77 -3.28 -6.41
N THR A 382 -4.97 -4.40 -7.11
CA THR A 382 -4.55 -5.75 -6.66
C THR A 382 -3.79 -6.52 -7.73
N SER A 383 -2.70 -7.17 -7.32
CA SER A 383 -1.89 -8.10 -8.13
C SER A 383 -1.17 -9.10 -7.22
N ALA A 384 -0.72 -10.24 -7.75
CA ALA A 384 0.16 -11.16 -7.02
C ALA A 384 1.20 -11.82 -7.95
N LYS A 385 2.09 -12.63 -7.39
CA LYS A 385 3.14 -13.34 -8.14
C LYS A 385 3.58 -14.61 -7.43
N ILE A 386 3.83 -15.67 -8.19
CA ILE A 386 4.25 -16.98 -7.68
C ILE A 386 5.76 -17.12 -7.87
N PHE A 387 6.49 -17.24 -6.76
CA PHE A 387 7.90 -17.64 -6.76
C PHE A 387 7.97 -19.17 -6.74
N LEU A 388 8.59 -19.76 -7.78
CA LEU A 388 8.74 -21.21 -7.95
C LEU A 388 10.20 -21.63 -7.80
N PHE A 389 10.43 -22.70 -7.03
CA PHE A 389 11.73 -23.32 -6.82
C PHE A 389 11.69 -24.78 -7.27
N TYR A 390 12.74 -25.22 -7.97
CA TYR A 390 12.80 -26.52 -8.63
C TYR A 390 13.73 -27.52 -7.92
N GLY A 391 13.26 -28.75 -7.81
CA GLY A 391 14.03 -29.89 -7.33
C GLY A 391 14.80 -30.60 -8.43
N LYS A 392 15.79 -31.39 -7.99
CA LYS A 392 16.52 -32.36 -8.83
C LYS A 392 15.67 -33.59 -9.20
N THR A 393 14.50 -33.75 -8.59
CA THR A 393 13.57 -34.88 -8.74
C THR A 393 12.12 -34.39 -8.77
N THR A 394 11.24 -35.12 -9.43
CA THR A 394 9.79 -34.89 -9.40
C THR A 394 9.21 -35.17 -8.00
N THR A 395 8.19 -34.41 -7.57
CA THR A 395 8.03 -34.13 -6.13
C THR A 395 6.91 -34.86 -5.39
N ALA A 396 5.92 -35.44 -6.07
CA ALA A 396 4.89 -36.24 -5.39
C ALA A 396 4.34 -37.38 -6.27
N ALA A 397 3.89 -38.44 -5.60
CA ALA A 397 2.90 -39.37 -6.14
C ALA A 397 1.59 -39.18 -5.35
N GLY A 398 0.47 -39.06 -6.05
CA GLY A 398 -0.84 -38.78 -5.45
C GLY A 398 -1.21 -37.30 -5.53
N HIS A 399 -2.00 -36.95 -6.53
CA HIS A 399 -2.41 -35.58 -6.85
C HIS A 399 -3.65 -35.13 -6.08
N ALA A 400 -3.64 -35.37 -4.76
CA ALA A 400 -4.74 -34.98 -3.89
C ALA A 400 -4.65 -33.49 -3.48
N PRO A 401 -5.80 -32.79 -3.32
CA PRO A 401 -5.81 -31.47 -2.69
C PRO A 401 -5.32 -31.56 -1.23
N PRO A 402 -4.79 -30.46 -0.66
CA PRO A 402 -4.43 -30.42 0.75
C PRO A 402 -5.67 -30.50 1.66
N THR A 403 -5.47 -30.96 2.90
CA THR A 403 -6.46 -30.81 3.97
C THR A 403 -6.43 -29.36 4.45
N ILE A 404 -7.60 -28.72 4.58
CA ILE A 404 -7.74 -27.32 4.99
C ILE A 404 -8.74 -27.22 6.16
N ALA A 405 -8.38 -26.48 7.21
CA ALA A 405 -9.22 -26.14 8.35
C ALA A 405 -9.10 -24.65 8.70
N GLY A 406 -10.11 -24.06 9.35
CA GLY A 406 -10.12 -22.62 9.67
C GLY A 406 -10.37 -21.71 8.46
N VAL A 407 -11.20 -22.16 7.51
CA VAL A 407 -11.55 -21.45 6.27
C VAL A 407 -12.32 -20.16 6.53
N ASP A 408 -13.17 -20.14 7.54
CA ASP A 408 -13.97 -18.97 7.92
C ASP A 408 -13.34 -18.25 9.15
N PRO A 409 -13.28 -16.90 9.15
CA PRO A 409 -12.84 -16.14 10.31
C PRO A 409 -14.00 -15.90 11.29
N THR A 410 -13.72 -15.92 12.59
CA THR A 410 -14.66 -15.43 13.60
C THR A 410 -14.59 -13.91 13.61
N ILE A 411 -15.69 -13.21 13.27
CA ILE A 411 -15.76 -11.74 13.32
C ILE A 411 -16.91 -11.31 14.24
N GLN A 412 -16.59 -10.50 15.24
CA GLN A 412 -17.53 -9.90 16.18
C GLN A 412 -17.54 -8.38 16.02
N VAL A 413 -18.74 -7.79 15.97
CA VAL A 413 -18.94 -6.33 15.90
C VAL A 413 -19.89 -5.83 16.97
N THR A 414 -19.62 -4.62 17.47
CA THR A 414 -20.59 -3.86 18.28
C THR A 414 -20.71 -2.43 17.77
N SER A 415 -21.91 -1.86 17.84
CA SER A 415 -22.16 -0.44 17.64
C SER A 415 -23.08 0.10 18.75
N HIS A 416 -22.96 1.40 19.03
CA HIS A 416 -23.83 2.13 19.93
C HIS A 416 -23.84 3.63 19.58
N ILE A 417 -25.04 4.21 19.45
CA ILE A 417 -25.24 5.65 19.24
C ILE A 417 -25.79 6.25 20.54
N ALA A 418 -25.06 7.19 21.14
CA ALA A 418 -25.55 7.99 22.24
C ALA A 418 -26.32 9.21 21.70
N VAL A 419 -27.45 9.54 22.34
CA VAL A 419 -28.31 10.68 21.98
C VAL A 419 -28.46 11.66 23.16
N ASP A 420 -28.73 12.92 22.85
CA ASP A 420 -29.06 13.94 23.85
C ASP A 420 -30.52 13.83 24.35
N ALA A 421 -30.88 14.68 25.31
CA ALA A 421 -32.24 14.74 25.86
C ALA A 421 -33.34 15.19 24.87
N LYS A 422 -32.98 15.49 23.61
CA LYS A 422 -33.89 15.83 22.50
C LYS A 422 -33.86 14.77 21.39
N GLY A 423 -33.12 13.68 21.56
CA GLY A 423 -32.96 12.62 20.57
C GLY A 423 -31.97 12.94 19.45
N ALA A 424 -31.12 13.95 19.60
CA ALA A 424 -30.05 14.25 18.64
C ALA A 424 -28.80 13.41 18.94
N ASN A 425 -28.22 12.77 17.91
CA ASN A 425 -27.01 11.97 18.05
C ASN A 425 -25.84 12.82 18.59
N MET A 426 -25.14 12.31 19.60
CA MET A 426 -23.98 12.95 20.24
C MET A 426 -22.66 12.26 19.87
N SER A 427 -22.65 10.92 19.94
CA SER A 427 -21.50 10.08 19.61
C SER A 427 -21.92 8.72 19.07
N LEU A 428 -21.11 8.16 18.19
CA LEU A 428 -21.12 6.77 17.73
C LEU A 428 -19.87 6.09 18.26
N THR A 429 -20.02 4.95 18.94
CA THR A 429 -18.91 4.07 19.32
C THR A 429 -19.11 2.72 18.65
N TYR A 430 -18.04 2.15 18.12
CA TYR A 430 -18.08 0.86 17.43
C TYR A 430 -16.80 0.06 17.66
N THR A 431 -16.91 -1.26 17.66
CA THR A 431 -15.77 -2.18 17.73
C THR A 431 -15.86 -3.28 16.69
N THR A 432 -14.72 -3.75 16.21
CA THR A 432 -14.57 -4.96 15.41
C THR A 432 -13.45 -5.79 16.01
N ALA A 433 -13.71 -7.07 16.25
CA ALA A 433 -12.69 -8.05 16.60
C ALA A 433 -12.78 -9.20 15.59
N ALA A 434 -11.65 -9.62 15.02
CA ALA A 434 -11.60 -10.78 14.13
C ALA A 434 -10.46 -11.73 14.52
N GLN A 435 -10.70 -13.04 14.41
CA GLN A 435 -9.73 -14.10 14.68
C GLN A 435 -9.80 -15.17 13.60
N ARG A 436 -8.65 -15.73 13.21
CA ARG A 436 -8.52 -16.80 12.21
C ARG A 436 -7.35 -17.72 12.59
N ASP A 437 -7.55 -19.04 12.52
CA ASP A 437 -6.51 -20.07 12.64
C ASP A 437 -6.61 -21.00 11.43
N LEU A 438 -6.11 -20.53 10.28
CA LEU A 438 -6.14 -21.23 9.00
C LEU A 438 -4.99 -22.24 8.97
N GLN A 439 -5.29 -23.52 8.74
CA GLN A 439 -4.34 -24.62 8.71
C GLN A 439 -4.48 -25.41 7.41
N ILE A 440 -3.39 -25.53 6.64
CA ILE A 440 -3.33 -26.20 5.34
C ILE A 440 -2.22 -27.25 5.40
N SER A 441 -2.48 -28.49 4.99
CA SER A 441 -1.50 -29.59 5.08
C SER A 441 -1.61 -30.65 3.98
N SER A 442 -0.48 -31.19 3.56
CA SER A 442 -0.36 -32.32 2.62
C SER A 442 0.98 -33.06 2.81
N PRO A 443 1.27 -34.15 2.08
CA PRO A 443 2.57 -34.82 2.13
C PRO A 443 3.77 -33.95 1.75
N ALA A 444 3.57 -32.80 1.10
CA ALA A 444 4.65 -31.85 0.77
C ALA A 444 5.01 -30.91 1.95
N GLY A 445 4.10 -30.71 2.90
CA GLY A 445 4.28 -29.73 3.96
C GLY A 445 2.99 -29.20 4.57
N SER A 446 3.14 -28.18 5.42
CA SER A 446 2.03 -27.45 6.02
C SER A 446 2.27 -25.95 6.05
N PHE A 447 1.21 -25.16 5.90
CA PHE A 447 1.20 -23.71 6.11
C PHE A 447 0.07 -23.37 7.10
N ARG A 448 0.36 -22.49 8.06
CA ARG A 448 -0.60 -22.04 9.07
C ARG A 448 -0.55 -20.52 9.23
N GLN A 449 -1.72 -19.91 9.41
CA GLN A 449 -1.88 -18.50 9.76
C GLN A 449 -2.77 -18.36 10.99
N THR A 450 -2.19 -17.94 12.11
CA THR A 450 -2.93 -17.55 13.32
C THR A 450 -2.96 -16.03 13.38
N LEU A 451 -4.12 -15.41 13.16
CA LEU A 451 -4.29 -13.97 13.01
C LEU A 451 -5.30 -13.41 14.01
N GLU A 452 -5.01 -12.24 14.58
CA GLU A 452 -5.96 -11.47 15.39
C GLU A 452 -6.03 -10.01 14.93
N TYR A 453 -7.24 -9.46 14.99
CA TYR A 453 -7.53 -8.08 14.63
C TYR A 453 -8.43 -7.45 15.68
N SER A 454 -8.14 -6.20 16.02
CA SER A 454 -9.00 -5.36 16.84
C SER A 454 -9.08 -3.97 16.23
N ASN A 455 -10.28 -3.38 16.26
CA ASN A 455 -10.53 -1.98 16.01
C ASN A 455 -11.57 -1.46 17.01
N ALA A 456 -11.34 -0.29 17.58
CA ALA A 456 -12.29 0.46 18.38
C ALA A 456 -12.34 1.90 17.84
N GLY A 457 -13.47 2.24 17.23
CA GLY A 457 -13.74 3.56 16.67
C GLY A 457 -14.71 4.36 17.54
N GLN A 458 -14.47 5.66 17.65
CA GLN A 458 -15.41 6.60 18.24
C GLN A 458 -15.51 7.86 17.38
N ILE A 459 -16.74 8.23 17.02
CA ILE A 459 -17.06 9.52 16.44
C ILE A 459 -17.88 10.30 17.48
N SER A 460 -17.52 11.56 17.72
CA SER A 460 -18.10 12.41 18.77
C SER A 460 -18.20 13.86 18.31
N ALA A 461 -18.60 14.77 19.20
CA ALA A 461 -18.84 16.18 18.91
C ALA A 461 -19.78 16.37 17.68
N GLY A 462 -20.82 15.53 17.57
CA GLY A 462 -21.78 15.59 16.47
C GLY A 462 -21.20 15.24 15.09
N GLY A 463 -20.09 14.49 15.03
CA GLY A 463 -19.41 14.09 13.79
C GLY A 463 -18.05 14.75 13.57
N LEU A 464 -17.69 15.74 14.39
CA LEU A 464 -16.51 16.59 14.18
C LEU A 464 -15.20 16.06 14.79
N VAL A 465 -15.26 15.04 15.66
CA VAL A 465 -14.07 14.43 16.27
C VAL A 465 -14.15 12.92 16.10
N GLN A 466 -13.11 12.32 15.51
CA GLN A 466 -12.99 10.87 15.34
C GLN A 466 -11.73 10.34 16.00
N THR A 467 -11.83 9.17 16.62
CA THR A 467 -10.70 8.37 17.10
C THR A 467 -10.82 6.93 16.63
N THR A 468 -9.67 6.31 16.43
CA THR A 468 -9.52 4.92 15.99
C THR A 468 -8.33 4.32 16.73
N MET A 469 -8.57 3.27 17.51
CA MET A 469 -7.53 2.39 18.05
C MET A 469 -7.61 1.07 17.28
N GLN A 470 -6.52 0.61 16.70
CA GLN A 470 -6.49 -0.58 15.86
C GLN A 470 -5.20 -1.37 16.08
N THR A 471 -5.29 -2.69 16.15
CA THR A 471 -4.13 -3.59 16.18
C THR A 471 -4.40 -4.81 15.31
N THR A 472 -3.48 -5.11 14.40
CA THR A 472 -3.38 -6.44 13.75
C THR A 472 -2.20 -7.18 14.38
N THR A 473 -2.35 -8.48 14.61
CA THR A 473 -1.25 -9.41 14.90
C THR A 473 -1.38 -10.63 14.00
N GLY A 474 -0.26 -11.27 13.69
CA GLY A 474 -0.25 -12.51 12.93
C GLY A 474 0.99 -13.35 13.16
N THR A 475 0.80 -14.66 13.12
CA THR A 475 1.85 -15.68 13.09
C THR A 475 1.66 -16.54 11.86
N HIS A 476 2.66 -16.59 10.99
CA HIS A 476 2.74 -17.48 9.83
C HIS A 476 3.76 -18.58 10.10
N GLU A 477 3.36 -19.84 9.95
CA GLU A 477 4.22 -21.01 10.14
C GLU A 477 4.25 -21.87 8.87
N SER A 478 5.43 -22.13 8.30
CA SER A 478 5.61 -23.05 7.17
C SER A 478 6.57 -24.19 7.50
N VAL A 479 6.19 -25.40 7.08
CA VAL A 479 7.00 -26.61 7.20
C VAL A 479 7.03 -27.30 5.84
N ASN A 480 8.21 -27.36 5.23
CA ASN A 480 8.43 -27.73 3.84
C ASN A 480 9.26 -29.02 3.76
N VAL A 481 8.61 -30.16 3.53
CA VAL A 481 9.20 -31.51 3.70
C VAL A 481 10.40 -31.75 2.78
N LEU A 482 10.31 -31.30 1.52
CA LEU A 482 11.38 -31.46 0.53
C LEU A 482 12.45 -30.37 0.61
N THR A 483 12.19 -29.28 1.33
CA THR A 483 13.08 -28.11 1.41
C THR A 483 13.15 -27.52 2.84
N PRO A 484 13.54 -28.29 3.88
CA PRO A 484 13.38 -27.86 5.28
C PRO A 484 14.16 -26.61 5.70
N SER A 485 15.15 -26.20 4.91
CA SER A 485 15.85 -24.91 5.07
C SER A 485 14.96 -23.70 4.86
N TYR A 486 13.81 -23.87 4.19
CA TYR A 486 12.79 -22.84 3.94
C TYR A 486 11.60 -22.95 4.89
N ASN A 487 11.71 -23.68 6.00
CA ASN A 487 10.73 -23.62 7.09
C ASN A 487 10.78 -22.22 7.72
N GLN A 488 9.63 -21.60 7.91
CA GLN A 488 9.53 -20.23 8.42
C GLN A 488 8.60 -20.14 9.62
N HIS A 489 8.99 -19.34 10.61
CA HIS A 489 8.10 -18.85 11.66
C HIS A 489 8.23 -17.33 11.70
N LEU A 490 7.23 -16.65 11.15
CA LEU A 490 7.13 -15.19 11.08
C LEU A 490 6.03 -14.72 12.02
N THR A 491 6.34 -13.76 12.89
CA THR A 491 5.38 -13.05 13.75
C THR A 491 5.40 -11.57 13.41
N TYR A 492 4.25 -10.89 13.43
CA TYR A 492 4.17 -9.45 13.16
C TYR A 492 3.06 -8.74 13.93
N SER A 493 3.19 -7.42 14.07
CA SER A 493 2.13 -6.55 14.61
C SER A 493 2.07 -5.19 13.91
N TYR A 494 0.83 -4.73 13.67
CA TYR A 494 0.49 -3.42 13.10
C TYR A 494 -0.38 -2.63 14.10
N PRO A 495 0.19 -2.00 15.14
CA PRO A 495 -0.54 -1.13 16.04
C PRO A 495 -0.77 0.27 15.42
N LEU A 496 -1.96 0.82 15.63
CA LEU A 496 -2.41 2.13 15.17
C LEU A 496 -3.29 2.82 16.23
N SER A 497 -3.05 4.11 16.42
CA SER A 497 -3.86 5.04 17.18
C SER A 497 -3.95 6.33 16.38
N LEU A 498 -5.16 6.68 15.93
CA LEU A 498 -5.43 7.91 15.17
C LEU A 498 -6.51 8.71 15.91
N SER A 499 -6.32 10.01 15.99
CA SER A 499 -7.35 10.96 16.39
C SER A 499 -7.34 12.14 15.42
N THR A 500 -8.52 12.57 14.98
CA THR A 500 -8.69 13.80 14.21
C THR A 500 -9.83 14.64 14.78
N ALA A 501 -9.70 15.96 14.68
CA ALA A 501 -10.73 16.91 15.08
C ALA A 501 -10.85 18.02 14.04
N VAL A 502 -12.05 18.19 13.49
CA VAL A 502 -12.37 19.15 12.43
C VAL A 502 -13.19 20.29 13.02
N LYS A 503 -12.81 21.53 12.72
CA LYS A 503 -13.61 22.72 13.05
C LYS A 503 -13.96 23.42 11.73
N LYS A 504 -15.24 23.50 11.37
CA LYS A 504 -15.73 24.18 10.17
C LYS A 504 -16.39 25.51 10.56
N ASN A 505 -15.97 26.60 9.93
CA ASN A 505 -16.61 27.91 10.01
C ASN A 505 -17.77 27.98 8.99
N SER A 506 -18.65 28.98 9.15
CA SER A 506 -19.77 29.23 8.22
C SER A 506 -19.36 29.69 6.82
N ASP A 507 -18.10 30.11 6.64
CA ASP A 507 -17.51 30.48 5.34
C ASP A 507 -16.86 29.28 4.60
N GLY A 508 -16.94 28.07 5.16
CA GLY A 508 -16.32 26.86 4.62
C GLY A 508 -14.82 26.73 4.89
N ASN A 509 -14.18 27.72 5.52
CA ASN A 509 -12.83 27.58 6.05
C ASN A 509 -12.87 26.87 7.43
N GLY A 510 -11.73 26.56 8.00
CA GLY A 510 -11.68 25.79 9.24
C GLY A 510 -10.28 25.37 9.67
N THR A 511 -10.24 24.47 10.66
CA THR A 511 -9.00 23.79 11.09
C THR A 511 -9.19 22.28 11.12
N VAL A 512 -8.11 21.53 10.93
CA VAL A 512 -8.04 20.10 11.28
C VAL A 512 -6.82 19.88 12.17
N ASP A 513 -7.09 19.37 13.37
CA ASP A 513 -6.11 18.85 14.30
C ASP A 513 -6.00 17.32 14.09
N ALA A 514 -4.80 16.75 14.12
CA ALA A 514 -4.56 15.32 14.03
C ALA A 514 -3.48 14.86 15.02
N ASN A 515 -3.67 13.68 15.62
CA ASN A 515 -2.69 12.97 16.43
C ASN A 515 -2.59 11.53 15.95
N LEU A 516 -1.37 11.02 15.82
CA LEU A 516 -1.08 9.69 15.30
C LEU A 516 -0.03 8.98 16.17
N THR A 517 -0.23 7.70 16.41
CA THR A 517 0.82 6.72 16.68
C THR A 517 0.57 5.52 15.78
N ARG A 518 1.58 5.03 15.07
CA ARG A 518 1.53 3.75 14.36
C ARG A 518 2.85 3.00 14.45
N GLY A 519 2.84 1.71 14.23
CA GLY A 519 4.06 0.91 14.13
C GLY A 519 3.93 -0.27 13.18
N TRP A 520 5.08 -0.84 12.86
CA TRP A 520 5.23 -2.14 12.24
C TRP A 520 6.36 -2.85 12.99
N THR A 521 6.04 -3.99 13.58
CA THR A 521 7.04 -4.89 14.16
C THR A 521 6.96 -6.26 13.50
N PHE A 522 8.10 -6.95 13.39
CA PHE A 522 8.12 -8.38 13.06
C PHE A 522 9.32 -9.10 13.68
N THR A 523 9.22 -10.42 13.77
CA THR A 523 10.32 -11.35 14.05
C THR A 523 10.14 -12.57 13.16
N ASP A 524 11.16 -12.85 12.35
CA ASP A 524 11.19 -13.92 11.35
C ASP A 524 12.37 -14.85 11.64
N SER A 525 12.12 -16.17 11.66
CA SER A 525 13.19 -17.18 11.66
C SER A 525 14.05 -17.11 10.40
N GLY A 526 13.51 -16.54 9.32
CA GLY A 526 14.18 -16.32 8.06
C GLY A 526 14.15 -17.52 7.13
N ARG A 527 14.55 -17.28 5.87
CA ARG A 527 14.69 -18.28 4.81
C ARG A 527 15.94 -17.99 3.97
N PRO A 528 16.45 -18.94 3.14
CA PRO A 528 17.57 -18.70 2.24
C PRO A 528 17.28 -17.72 1.10
N ASP A 529 16.01 -17.54 0.73
CA ASP A 529 15.57 -16.58 -0.28
C ASP A 529 15.33 -15.18 0.30
N LEU A 530 15.53 -14.16 -0.54
CA LEU A 530 15.20 -12.78 -0.21
C LEU A 530 13.67 -12.59 -0.23
N SER A 531 13.05 -12.50 0.95
CA SER A 531 11.60 -12.30 1.11
C SER A 531 11.16 -10.94 0.56
N VAL A 532 9.96 -10.87 -0.03
CA VAL A 532 9.35 -9.57 -0.41
C VAL A 532 8.59 -8.88 0.72
N TYR A 533 8.45 -9.54 1.88
CA TYR A 533 7.85 -8.98 3.09
C TYR A 533 8.91 -8.38 4.03
N THR A 534 9.94 -9.16 4.40
CA THR A 534 11.03 -8.69 5.27
C THR A 534 12.14 -7.95 4.51
N LEU A 535 12.15 -8.03 3.17
CA LEU A 535 13.14 -7.43 2.27
C LEU A 535 14.59 -7.93 2.46
N VAL A 536 14.77 -9.04 3.19
CA VAL A 536 16.07 -9.66 3.46
C VAL A 536 16.02 -11.19 3.35
N ALA A 537 17.19 -11.82 3.40
CA ALA A 537 17.36 -13.27 3.54
C ALA A 537 17.99 -13.58 4.90
N GLY A 538 17.72 -14.77 5.44
CA GLY A 538 18.09 -15.16 6.79
C GLY A 538 17.20 -14.52 7.87
N PRO A 539 17.51 -14.74 9.17
CA PRO A 539 16.68 -14.28 10.28
C PRO A 539 16.65 -12.75 10.38
N ALA A 540 15.49 -12.20 10.77
CA ALA A 540 15.25 -10.76 10.77
C ALA A 540 14.30 -10.32 11.88
N THR A 541 14.58 -9.18 12.51
CA THR A 541 13.66 -8.50 13.44
C THR A 541 13.56 -7.01 13.11
N LEU A 542 12.35 -6.46 13.21
CA LEU A 542 12.04 -5.05 13.01
C LEU A 542 11.18 -4.53 14.16
N ASP A 543 11.53 -3.36 14.67
CA ASP A 543 10.65 -2.46 15.42
C ASP A 543 10.74 -1.06 14.81
N THR A 544 9.68 -0.64 14.11
CA THR A 544 9.53 0.77 13.75
C THR A 544 8.21 1.35 14.26
N ARG A 545 8.31 2.52 14.88
CA ARG A 545 7.19 3.26 15.45
C ARG A 545 7.27 4.71 15.02
N SER A 546 6.16 5.24 14.52
CA SER A 546 5.97 6.66 14.21
C SER A 546 4.93 7.26 15.15
N VAL A 547 5.25 8.42 15.72
CA VAL A 547 4.36 9.23 16.56
C VAL A 547 4.34 10.65 15.99
N GLY A 548 3.17 11.25 15.80
CA GLY A 548 3.10 12.60 15.24
C GLY A 548 1.82 13.35 15.59
N THR A 549 1.89 14.67 15.44
CA THR A 549 0.78 15.61 15.62
C THR A 549 0.80 16.62 14.47
N ALA A 550 -0.37 17.06 14.00
CA ALA A 550 -0.46 18.06 12.95
C ALA A 550 -1.66 18.98 13.13
N HIS A 551 -1.53 20.19 12.60
CA HIS A 551 -2.59 21.19 12.55
C HIS A 551 -2.54 21.91 11.19
N ILE A 552 -3.65 21.88 10.47
CA ILE A 552 -3.84 22.70 9.26
C ILE A 552 -4.99 23.68 9.47
N SER A 553 -4.77 24.95 9.12
CA SER A 553 -5.77 26.01 9.13
C SER A 553 -5.97 26.56 7.72
N SER A 554 -7.22 26.61 7.27
CA SER A 554 -7.64 27.29 6.04
C SER A 554 -8.27 28.67 6.32
N VAL A 555 -8.37 29.11 7.58
CA VAL A 555 -9.01 30.37 7.98
C VAL A 555 -8.33 31.57 7.30
N VAL A 556 -9.13 32.49 6.74
CA VAL A 556 -8.62 33.71 6.06
C VAL A 556 -7.77 34.54 7.04
N GLY A 557 -6.61 35.00 6.58
CA GLY A 557 -5.63 35.72 7.41
C GLY A 557 -4.78 34.81 8.32
N ASN A 558 -5.15 33.55 8.52
CA ASN A 558 -4.45 32.59 9.38
C ASN A 558 -4.27 31.23 8.67
N LYS A 559 -3.82 31.25 7.40
CA LYS A 559 -3.60 30.05 6.59
C LYS A 559 -2.20 29.48 6.84
N TYR A 560 -2.11 28.35 7.52
CA TYR A 560 -0.86 27.63 7.75
C TYR A 560 -1.09 26.12 7.86
N ASN A 561 0.00 25.37 7.76
CA ASN A 561 0.05 23.94 8.00
C ASN A 561 1.29 23.67 8.86
N TYR A 562 1.14 22.92 9.94
CA TYR A 562 2.17 22.63 10.93
C TYR A 562 2.09 21.15 11.30
N GLY A 563 3.24 20.52 11.54
CA GLY A 563 3.30 19.12 11.96
C GLY A 563 4.58 18.80 12.69
N THR A 564 4.51 17.83 13.59
CA THR A 564 5.67 17.19 14.21
C THR A 564 5.53 15.69 14.07
N THR A 565 6.59 15.01 13.67
CA THR A 565 6.62 13.55 13.57
C THR A 565 7.96 13.07 14.09
N GLU A 566 7.94 12.07 14.95
CA GLU A 566 9.10 11.31 15.39
C GLU A 566 8.94 9.87 14.92
N GLN A 567 9.99 9.29 14.32
CA GLN A 567 10.03 7.89 13.96
C GLN A 567 11.29 7.25 14.55
N SER A 568 11.08 6.22 15.36
CA SER A 568 12.12 5.25 15.72
C SER A 568 12.08 4.07 14.76
N PHE A 569 13.25 3.59 14.39
CA PHE A 569 13.44 2.43 13.52
C PHE A 569 14.63 1.63 14.07
N ALA A 570 14.42 0.36 14.39
CA ALA A 570 15.44 -0.57 14.83
C ALA A 570 15.26 -1.90 14.09
N GLU A 571 16.28 -2.30 13.35
CA GLU A 571 16.27 -3.52 12.55
C GLU A 571 17.54 -4.33 12.83
N THR A 572 17.40 -5.65 12.94
CA THR A 572 18.51 -6.59 13.13
C THR A 572 18.36 -7.73 12.14
N THR A 573 19.34 -7.90 11.25
CA THR A 573 19.33 -8.90 10.17
C THR A 573 20.69 -9.59 10.10
N ALA A 574 20.84 -10.60 9.24
CA ALA A 574 22.02 -11.47 9.15
C ALA A 574 23.37 -10.78 8.77
N GLY A 575 23.42 -9.44 8.70
CA GLY A 575 24.63 -8.65 8.44
C GLY A 575 24.91 -7.49 9.41
N GLY A 576 24.07 -7.22 10.42
CA GLY A 576 24.34 -6.15 11.41
C GLY A 576 23.10 -5.59 12.11
N LYS A 577 23.27 -4.52 12.91
CA LYS A 577 22.17 -3.80 13.55
C LYS A 577 22.08 -2.34 13.13
N TYR A 578 20.94 -1.97 12.56
CA TYR A 578 20.64 -0.61 12.15
C TYR A 578 19.59 0.02 13.07
N ASN A 579 19.92 1.17 13.67
CA ASN A 579 18.98 1.93 14.49
C ASN A 579 19.02 3.40 14.04
N ARG A 580 17.86 4.01 13.83
CA ARG A 580 17.72 5.43 13.48
C ARG A 580 16.51 6.04 14.19
N VAL A 581 16.69 7.21 14.77
CA VAL A 581 15.60 8.02 15.35
C VAL A 581 15.59 9.38 14.66
N VAL A 582 14.51 9.67 13.93
CA VAL A 582 14.34 10.93 13.20
C VAL A 582 13.19 11.71 13.83
N LYS A 583 13.41 13.00 14.13
CA LYS A 583 12.35 13.93 14.53
C LYS A 583 12.28 15.08 13.55
N MET A 584 11.10 15.35 13.03
CA MET A 584 10.78 16.51 12.21
C MET A 584 9.80 17.44 12.92
N VAL A 585 9.99 18.74 12.72
CA VAL A 585 9.13 19.82 13.19
C VAL A 585 8.96 20.81 12.04
N ASN A 586 7.71 21.05 11.64
CA ASN A 586 7.30 22.04 10.63
C ASN A 586 8.09 21.98 9.31
N GLY A 587 8.27 20.78 8.73
CA GLY A 587 9.02 20.59 7.48
C GLY A 587 10.55 20.48 7.64
N THR A 588 11.08 20.65 8.84
CA THR A 588 12.53 20.62 9.14
C THR A 588 12.88 19.40 9.99
N VAL A 589 13.97 18.69 9.67
CA VAL A 589 14.54 17.67 10.57
C VAL A 589 15.26 18.38 11.72
N VAL A 590 14.87 18.07 12.96
CA VAL A 590 15.46 18.64 14.19
C VAL A 590 16.25 17.60 15.00
N LEU A 591 16.10 16.31 14.67
CA LEU A 591 16.93 15.21 15.16
C LEU A 591 17.07 14.17 14.05
N ASP A 592 18.30 13.70 13.82
CA ASP A 592 18.58 12.49 13.04
C ASP A 592 19.71 11.73 13.73
N SER A 593 19.33 10.82 14.63
CA SER A 593 20.26 10.03 15.43
C SER A 593 20.43 8.66 14.80
N LEU A 594 21.59 8.40 14.20
CA LEU A 594 21.93 7.15 13.54
C LEU A 594 22.94 6.35 14.38
N ALA A 595 22.57 5.12 14.77
CA ALA A 595 23.44 4.18 15.46
C ALA A 595 23.52 2.86 14.68
N ARG A 596 24.59 2.72 13.89
CA ARG A 596 25.00 1.46 13.26
C ARG A 596 25.98 0.72 14.19
N ARG A 597 25.85 -0.59 14.31
CA ARG A 597 26.81 -1.49 14.98
C ARG A 597 26.85 -2.84 14.26
#